data_AF-A0A958EMR0-F1
#
_entry.id   AF-A0A958EMR0-F1
#
_cell.length_a   1.000
_cell.length_b   1.000
_cell.length_c   1.000
_cell.angle_alpha   90.00
_cell.angle_beta   90.00
_cell.angle_gamma   90.00
#
_symmetry.space_group_name_H-M   'P 1'
#
loop_
_entity.id
_entity.type
_entity.pdbx_description
1 polymer ?
#
loop_
_entity_poly.entity_id
_entity_poly.type
_entity_poly.pdbx_seq_one_letter_code
_entity_poly.pdbx_strand_id
1 'polypeptide(L)'
;CVKYGYIWDKPLLEYIKNNRDGVLAANLDVIEPMIHNCITIKRDIVEMDEKETGQRALLNFGHTFAHALETAANYEVIKHDEAVISCMICALYV
;
A
#
# COMPACT_ATOMS: atom_id res chain seq x y z
N CYS A 1 1.02 3.52 -2.25
CA CYS A 1 0.85 3.24 -3.70
C CYS A 1 1.29 1.84 -4.10
N VAL A 2 2.47 1.34 -3.67
CA VAL A 2 2.89 -0.05 -3.93
C VAL A 2 1.85 -1.09 -3.51
N LYS A 3 1.27 -0.97 -2.31
CA LYS A 3 0.19 -1.86 -1.81
C LYS A 3 -0.96 -2.01 -2.82
N TYR A 4 -1.49 -0.90 -3.34
CA TYR A 4 -2.55 -0.90 -4.35
C TYR A 4 -2.14 -1.63 -5.63
N GLY A 5 -0.88 -1.50 -6.02
CA GLY A 5 -0.36 -2.19 -7.19
C GLY A 5 -0.32 -3.72 -7.06
N TYR A 6 -0.15 -4.23 -5.84
CA TYR A 6 -0.19 -5.68 -5.57
C TYR A 6 -1.60 -6.24 -5.42
N ILE A 7 -2.53 -5.47 -4.84
CA ILE A 7 -3.86 -5.98 -4.49
C ILE A 7 -4.94 -5.70 -5.54
N TRP A 8 -4.71 -4.74 -6.45
CA TRP A 8 -5.77 -4.25 -7.34
C TRP A 8 -5.27 -3.85 -8.74
N ASP A 9 -4.17 -3.11 -8.84
CA ASP A 9 -3.77 -2.45 -10.08
C ASP A 9 -2.32 -2.76 -10.49
N LYS A 10 -2.14 -3.87 -11.21
CA LYS A 10 -0.81 -4.25 -11.73
C LYS A 10 -0.17 -3.15 -12.61
N PRO A 11 -0.88 -2.46 -13.52
CA PRO A 11 -0.37 -1.29 -14.22
C PRO A 11 0.23 -0.21 -13.32
N LEU A 12 -0.37 0.10 -12.17
CA LEU A 12 0.22 1.02 -11.18
C LEU A 12 1.57 0.52 -10.67
N LEU A 13 1.71 -0.77 -10.41
CA LEU A 13 2.98 -1.35 -9.98
C LEU A 13 4.07 -1.22 -11.06
N GLU A 14 3.71 -1.44 -12.33
CA GLU A 14 4.59 -1.25 -13.48
C GLU A 14 4.98 0.22 -13.65
N TYR A 15 4.03 1.14 -13.49
CA TYR A 15 4.28 2.58 -13.53
C TYR A 15 5.29 3.01 -12.46
N ILE A 16 5.14 2.54 -11.22
CA ILE A 16 6.07 2.83 -10.12
C ILE A 16 7.47 2.31 -10.43
N LYS A 17 7.57 1.08 -10.97
CA LYS A 17 8.85 0.47 -11.34
C LYS A 17 9.56 1.26 -12.45
N ASN A 18 8.81 1.66 -13.48
CA ASN A 18 9.36 2.37 -14.63
C ASN A 18 9.74 3.83 -14.31
N ASN A 19 9.12 4.45 -13.30
CA ASN A 19 9.38 5.83 -12.88
C ASN A 19 10.10 5.94 -11.53
N ARG A 20 10.84 4.89 -11.13
CA ARG A 20 11.46 4.76 -9.80
C ARG A 20 12.23 6.01 -9.35
N ASP A 21 13.09 6.55 -10.21
CA ASP A 21 13.94 7.68 -9.83
C ASP A 21 13.13 8.96 -9.64
N GLY A 22 12.07 9.16 -10.45
CA GLY A 22 11.11 10.25 -10.26
C GLY A 22 10.31 10.12 -8.97
N VAL A 23 9.93 8.90 -8.58
CA VAL A 23 9.26 8.64 -7.29
C VAL A 23 10.20 8.96 -6.12
N LEU A 24 11.46 8.52 -6.18
CA LEU A 24 12.45 8.78 -5.12
C LEU A 24 12.83 10.26 -5.01
N ALA A 25 12.82 10.99 -6.13
CA ALA A 25 13.03 12.43 -6.16
C ALA A 25 11.78 13.25 -5.82
N ALA A 26 10.64 12.61 -5.55
CA ALA A 26 9.34 13.25 -5.35
C ALA A 26 8.96 14.21 -6.50
N ASN A 27 9.28 13.84 -7.74
CA ASN A 27 8.92 14.62 -8.92
C ASN A 27 7.39 14.68 -9.08
N LEU A 28 6.82 15.87 -9.04
CA LEU A 28 5.37 16.11 -9.13
C LEU A 28 4.74 15.49 -10.38
N ASP A 29 5.41 15.56 -11.53
CA ASP A 29 4.92 14.99 -12.80
C ASP A 29 4.77 13.46 -12.73
N VAL A 30 5.46 12.82 -11.79
CA VAL A 30 5.42 11.37 -11.56
C VAL A 30 4.50 11.01 -10.40
N ILE A 31 4.61 11.72 -9.27
CA ILE A 31 3.89 11.34 -8.05
C ILE A 31 2.43 11.76 -8.07
N GLU A 32 2.07 12.84 -8.75
CA GLU A 32 0.68 13.31 -8.84
C GLU A 32 -0.24 12.28 -9.53
N PRO A 33 0.04 11.79 -10.75
CA PRO A 33 -0.79 10.76 -11.37
C PRO A 33 -0.81 9.45 -10.56
N MET A 34 0.31 9.11 -9.91
CA MET A 34 0.40 7.95 -9.03
C MET A 34 -0.56 8.08 -7.83
N ILE A 35 -0.55 9.24 -7.15
CA ILE A 35 -1.43 9.51 -5.99
C ILE A 35 -2.89 9.54 -6.43
N HIS A 36 -3.22 10.20 -7.54
CA HIS A 36 -4.57 10.23 -8.08
C HIS A 36 -5.12 8.82 -8.32
N ASN A 37 -4.31 7.93 -8.89
CA ASN A 37 -4.71 6.54 -9.10
C ASN A 37 -4.93 5.79 -7.77
N CYS A 38 -4.02 5.97 -6.80
CA CYS A 38 -4.17 5.39 -5.45
C CYS A 38 -5.47 5.83 -4.74
N ILE A 39 -5.85 7.11 -4.89
CA ILE A 39 -7.11 7.64 -4.35
C ILE A 39 -8.31 7.01 -5.05
N THR A 40 -8.28 6.93 -6.38
CA THR A 40 -9.33 6.32 -7.20
C THR A 40 -9.57 4.87 -6.80
N ILE A 41 -8.50 4.07 -6.72
CA ILE A 41 -8.57 2.65 -6.31
C ILE A 41 -9.18 2.52 -4.92
N LYS A 42 -8.74 3.32 -3.95
CA LYS A 42 -9.27 3.24 -2.57
C LYS A 42 -10.76 3.61 -2.54
N ARG A 43 -11.16 4.65 -3.27
CA ARG A 43 -12.57 5.04 -3.39
C ARG A 43 -13.39 3.87 -3.93
N ASP A 44 -12.96 3.27 -5.03
CA ASP A 44 -13.71 2.20 -5.70
C ASP A 44 -13.85 0.96 -4.79
N ILE A 45 -12.77 0.56 -4.11
CA ILE A 45 -12.81 -0.56 -3.15
C ILE A 45 -13.77 -0.26 -1.98
N VAL A 46 -13.73 0.94 -1.42
CA VAL A 46 -14.61 1.33 -0.31
C VAL A 46 -16.07 1.45 -0.76
N GLU A 47 -16.32 1.96 -1.97
CA GLU A 47 -17.67 2.05 -2.53
C GLU A 47 -18.26 0.66 -2.77
N MET A 48 -17.45 -0.31 -3.18
CA MET A 48 -17.87 -1.71 -3.34
C MET A 48 -18.15 -2.42 -2.00
N ASP A 49 -17.46 -2.06 -0.92
CA ASP A 49 -17.57 -2.73 0.38
C ASP A 49 -17.32 -1.76 1.55
N GLU A 50 -18.26 -0.86 1.78
CA GLU A 50 -18.12 0.20 2.80
C GLU A 50 -17.95 -0.38 4.21
N LYS A 51 -18.63 -1.49 4.52
CA LYS A 51 -18.67 -2.10 5.85
C LYS A 51 -17.55 -3.12 6.11
N GLU A 52 -16.62 -3.28 5.16
CA GLU A 52 -15.49 -4.21 5.28
C GLU A 52 -15.91 -5.65 5.56
N THR A 53 -16.88 -6.14 4.79
CA THR A 53 -17.41 -7.50 4.88
C THR A 53 -16.83 -8.45 3.82
N GLY A 54 -15.98 -7.95 2.93
CA GLY A 54 -15.34 -8.71 1.86
C GLY A 54 -14.14 -7.98 1.26
N GLN A 55 -14.30 -7.39 0.08
CA GLN A 55 -13.20 -6.89 -0.76
C GLN A 55 -12.36 -5.81 -0.08
N ARG A 56 -12.95 -4.98 0.79
CA ARG A 56 -12.20 -3.92 1.46
C ARG A 56 -11.12 -4.45 2.39
N ALA A 57 -11.23 -5.70 2.86
CA ALA A 57 -10.19 -6.36 3.65
C ALA A 57 -8.84 -6.47 2.91
N LEU A 58 -8.82 -6.44 1.57
CA LEU A 58 -7.58 -6.41 0.78
C LEU A 58 -6.70 -5.18 1.10
N LEU A 59 -7.31 -4.07 1.53
CA LEU A 59 -6.57 -2.87 1.96
C LEU A 59 -5.66 -3.14 3.17
N ASN A 60 -5.93 -4.21 3.92
CA ASN A 60 -5.17 -4.63 5.08
C ASN A 60 -4.00 -5.56 4.71
N PHE A 61 -3.66 -5.73 3.43
CA PHE A 61 -2.50 -6.52 3.01
C PHE A 61 -1.22 -6.04 3.73
N GLY A 62 -0.57 -6.95 4.47
CA GLY A 62 0.57 -6.68 5.34
C GLY A 62 0.26 -6.12 6.74
N HIS A 63 -0.96 -5.61 6.99
CA HIS A 63 -1.27 -4.87 8.23
C HIS A 63 -1.35 -5.76 9.46
N THR A 64 -1.76 -7.03 9.31
CA THR A 64 -1.82 -7.98 10.44
C THR A 64 -0.46 -8.15 11.10
N PHE A 65 0.59 -8.40 10.28
CA PHE A 65 1.95 -8.53 10.78
C PHE A 65 2.56 -7.18 11.15
N ALA A 66 2.23 -6.10 10.42
CA ALA A 66 2.75 -4.76 10.71
C ALA A 66 2.29 -4.28 12.09
N HIS A 67 1.00 -4.39 12.41
CA HIS A 67 0.49 -4.00 13.73
C HIS A 67 1.13 -4.83 14.85
N ALA A 68 1.37 -6.12 14.63
CA ALA A 68 2.08 -6.96 15.61
C ALA A 68 3.53 -6.49 15.81
N LEU A 69 4.24 -6.16 14.73
CA LEU A 69 5.61 -5.65 14.76
C LEU A 69 5.70 -4.28 15.44
N GLU A 70 4.80 -3.36 15.09
CA GLU A 70 4.72 -2.02 15.68
C GLU A 70 4.44 -2.08 17.17
N THR A 71 3.50 -2.95 17.59
CA THR A 71 3.19 -3.18 19.00
C THR A 71 4.39 -3.75 19.76
N ALA A 72 5.08 -4.73 19.19
CA ALA A 72 6.29 -5.31 19.79
C ALA A 72 7.45 -4.30 19.91
N ALA A 73 7.48 -3.30 19.03
CA ALA A 73 8.46 -2.22 19.02
C ALA A 73 8.01 -0.98 19.81
N ASN A 74 6.90 -1.04 20.55
CA ASN A 74 6.29 0.08 21.28
C ASN A 74 6.05 1.34 20.42
N TYR A 75 5.88 1.19 19.11
CA TYR A 75 5.69 2.30 18.15
C TYR A 75 6.84 3.34 18.10
N GLU A 76 8.01 3.03 18.65
CA GLU A 76 9.11 4.01 18.76
C GLU A 76 10.14 3.91 17.63
N VAL A 77 10.29 2.72 17.05
CA VAL A 77 11.48 2.38 16.24
C VAL A 77 11.20 2.32 14.73
N ILE A 78 9.98 1.97 14.34
CA ILE A 78 9.63 1.66 12.95
C ILE A 78 8.45 2.52 12.54
N LYS A 79 8.53 3.18 11.38
CA LYS A 79 7.39 3.93 10.83
C LYS A 79 6.34 2.95 10.31
N HIS A 80 5.07 3.33 10.42
CA HIS A 80 3.95 2.51 9.95
C HIS A 80 4.13 2.00 8.51
N ASP A 81 4.47 2.89 7.58
CA ASP A 81 4.64 2.51 6.17
C ASP A 81 5.81 1.53 5.95
N GLU A 82 6.89 1.66 6.74
CA GLU A 82 8.04 0.75 6.70
C GLU A 82 7.68 -0.64 7.23
N ALA A 83 6.91 -0.68 8.33
CA ALA A 83 6.37 -1.92 8.88
C ALA A 83 5.45 -2.60 7.88
N VAL A 84 4.47 -1.88 7.32
CA VAL A 84 3.51 -2.42 6.34
C VAL A 84 4.21 -3.00 5.11
N ILE A 85 5.18 -2.29 4.51
CA ILE A 85 5.88 -2.76 3.31
C ILE A 85 6.72 -4.01 3.62
N SER A 86 7.41 -4.04 4.75
CA SER A 86 8.19 -5.20 5.19
C SER A 86 7.27 -6.40 5.44
N CYS A 87 6.12 -6.16 6.06
CA CYS A 87 5.14 -7.19 6.41
C CYS A 87 4.28 -7.67 5.23
N MET A 88 4.19 -6.90 4.14
CA MET A 88 3.64 -7.40 2.87
C MET A 88 4.47 -8.57 2.34
N ILE A 89 5.80 -8.56 2.55
CA ILE A 89 6.66 -9.70 2.19
C ILE A 89 6.31 -10.90 3.06
N CYS A 90 6.20 -10.72 4.38
CA CYS A 90 5.78 -11.79 5.28
C CYS A 90 4.43 -12.41 4.84
N ALA A 91 3.46 -11.59 4.47
CA ALA A 91 2.14 -12.03 4.02
C ALA A 91 2.14 -12.82 2.69
N LEU A 92 3.23 -12.79 1.91
CA LEU A 92 3.40 -13.63 0.71
C LEU A 92 3.95 -15.03 1.02
N TYR A 93 4.52 -15.25 2.21
CA TYR A 93 5.13 -16.51 2.61
C TYR A 93 4.20 -17.42 3.44
N VAL A 94 2.95 -17.01 3.63
CA VAL A 94 1.92 -17.73 4.38
C VAL A 94 0.78 -18.09 3.45
#